data_AF-V6MJP5-F1
#
_entry.id   AF-V6MJP5-F1
#
_cell.length_a   1.000
_cell.length_b   1.000
_cell.length_c   1.000
_cell.angle_alpha   90.00
_cell.angle_beta   90.00
_cell.angle_gamma   90.00
#
_symmetry.space_group_name_H-M   'P 1'
#
loop_
_entity.id
_entity.type
_entity.pdbx_description
1 polymer ?
#
loop_
_entity_poly.entity_id
_entity_poly.type
_entity_poly.pdbx_seq_one_letter_code
_entity_poly.pdbx_strand_id
1 'polypeptide(L)'
;MTMFDPSVYDDSKIKTTLALLAEGKSKQEITEHFGHKGWFSIDQYFRRRGMRWNGNTFVPEEDETTSAAEESRFLNSKAGQIIRQLSQSNANIRQVAIKQGFATVDEMGDYMKGQGYVWSSEQENYEYSESLSTKKKNEQTAAVQLPSKSADGLEDYQQLLAYLLSKQNKLFDLLETENDGTLPRYKFRGAKANKTLGFPTSLMTLLSDYSKEFNVTQRVIIEVALAEFFKKYGYEEQLSSVLQA
;
A
#
# COMPACT_ATOMS: atom_id res chain seq x y z
N MET A 1 -14.60 -6.86 -4.52
CA MET A 1 -15.67 -6.24 -3.71
C MET A 1 -16.93 -7.07 -3.87
N THR A 2 -17.16 -8.01 -2.97
CA THR A 2 -18.47 -8.63 -2.81
C THR A 2 -18.87 -8.35 -1.38
N MET A 3 -19.73 -7.35 -1.19
CA MET A 3 -20.36 -7.11 0.12
C MET A 3 -20.99 -8.43 0.57
N PHE A 4 -20.67 -8.85 1.79
CA PHE A 4 -21.30 -10.01 2.42
C PHE A 4 -22.82 -9.85 2.33
N ASP A 5 -23.49 -10.77 1.63
CA ASP A 5 -24.94 -10.71 1.47
C ASP A 5 -25.60 -11.27 2.74
N PRO A 6 -26.32 -10.46 3.53
CA PRO A 6 -26.99 -10.92 4.75
C PRO A 6 -28.07 -11.98 4.48
N SER A 7 -28.52 -12.15 3.23
CA SER A 7 -29.45 -13.23 2.83
C SER A 7 -28.88 -14.64 3.04
N VAL A 8 -27.55 -14.77 3.20
CA VAL A 8 -26.88 -16.04 3.45
C VAL A 8 -27.38 -16.73 4.74
N TYR A 9 -27.76 -15.95 5.75
CA TYR A 9 -28.32 -16.48 6.99
C TYR A 9 -29.69 -17.14 6.81
N ASP A 10 -30.41 -16.88 5.72
CA ASP A 10 -31.75 -17.42 5.52
C ASP A 10 -31.80 -18.86 5.05
N ASP A 11 -30.67 -19.42 4.65
CA ASP A 11 -30.58 -20.80 4.21
C ASP A 11 -30.91 -21.79 5.33
N SER A 12 -31.85 -22.70 5.03
CA SER A 12 -32.28 -23.80 5.89
C SER A 12 -31.10 -24.61 6.44
N LYS A 13 -30.07 -24.88 5.63
CA LYS A 13 -28.89 -25.64 6.09
C LYS A 13 -28.03 -24.87 7.07
N ILE A 14 -27.83 -23.56 6.85
CA ILE A 14 -27.01 -22.71 7.71
C ILE A 14 -27.72 -22.48 9.05
N LYS A 15 -29.00 -22.13 9.03
CA LYS A 15 -29.83 -21.96 10.25
C LYS A 15 -29.82 -23.20 11.13
N THR A 16 -30.03 -24.37 10.53
CA THR A 16 -30.08 -25.64 11.28
C THR A 16 -28.71 -26.00 11.86
N THR A 17 -27.62 -25.84 11.11
CA THR A 17 -26.28 -26.07 11.67
C THR A 17 -25.90 -25.08 12.78
N LEU A 18 -26.25 -23.79 12.66
CA LEU A 18 -26.00 -22.80 13.71
C LEU A 18 -26.82 -23.11 14.97
N ALA A 19 -28.06 -23.58 14.84
CA ALA A 19 -28.88 -24.03 15.96
C ALA A 19 -28.28 -25.27 16.65
N LEU A 20 -27.86 -26.28 15.88
CA LEU A 20 -27.22 -27.49 16.43
C LEU A 20 -25.88 -27.17 17.12
N LEU A 21 -25.14 -26.19 16.62
CA LEU A 21 -23.93 -25.68 17.27
C LEU A 21 -24.23 -24.92 18.56
N ALA A 22 -25.32 -24.14 18.59
CA ALA A 22 -25.79 -23.47 19.81
C ALA A 22 -26.29 -24.46 20.88
N GLU A 23 -26.85 -25.59 20.46
CA GLU A 23 -27.22 -26.72 21.33
C GLU A 23 -26.00 -27.51 21.85
N GLY A 24 -24.79 -27.22 21.38
CA GLY A 24 -23.56 -27.87 21.83
C GLY A 24 -23.28 -29.24 21.22
N LYS A 25 -23.95 -29.59 20.11
CA LYS A 25 -23.75 -30.88 19.43
C LYS A 25 -22.38 -30.97 18.78
N SER A 26 -21.84 -32.18 18.74
CA SER A 26 -20.50 -32.42 18.19
C SER A 26 -20.51 -32.36 16.66
N LYS A 27 -19.34 -32.08 16.06
CA LYS A 27 -19.17 -32.02 14.60
C LYS A 27 -19.62 -33.32 13.90
N GLN A 28 -19.47 -34.46 14.57
CA GLN A 28 -19.84 -35.78 14.05
C GLN A 28 -21.37 -35.96 14.02
N GLU A 29 -22.07 -35.56 15.08
CA GLU A 29 -23.52 -35.61 15.16
C GLU A 29 -24.19 -34.72 14.10
N ILE A 30 -23.62 -33.53 13.86
CA ILE A 30 -24.12 -32.62 12.82
C ILE A 30 -23.92 -33.26 11.43
N THR A 31 -22.77 -33.90 11.18
CA THR A 31 -22.54 -34.56 9.89
C THR A 31 -23.46 -35.76 9.65
N GLU A 32 -23.77 -36.50 10.70
CA GLU A 32 -24.69 -37.64 10.66
C GLU A 32 -26.14 -37.16 10.42
N HIS A 33 -26.55 -36.06 11.04
CA HIS A 33 -27.86 -35.44 10.82
C HIS A 33 -28.12 -35.04 9.36
N PHE A 34 -27.07 -34.63 8.62
CA PHE A 34 -27.18 -34.30 7.19
C PHE A 34 -26.81 -35.47 6.26
N GLY A 35 -26.47 -36.66 6.78
CA GLY A 35 -26.08 -37.82 5.99
C GLY A 35 -24.80 -37.61 5.17
N HIS A 36 -23.89 -36.75 5.65
CA HIS A 36 -22.66 -36.42 4.95
C HIS A 36 -21.46 -37.22 5.47
N LYS A 37 -20.54 -37.59 4.58
CA LYS A 37 -19.36 -38.43 4.92
C LYS A 37 -18.36 -37.75 5.87
N GLY A 38 -18.45 -36.44 6.07
CA GLY A 38 -17.58 -35.73 7.01
C GLY A 38 -17.80 -34.22 7.06
N TRP A 39 -17.22 -33.59 8.08
CA TRP A 39 -17.40 -32.16 8.40
C TRP A 39 -16.99 -31.22 7.26
N PHE A 40 -16.05 -31.67 6.43
CA PHE A 40 -15.56 -30.93 5.27
C PHE A 40 -16.67 -30.51 4.29
N SER A 41 -17.72 -31.32 4.09
CA SER A 41 -18.80 -30.94 3.17
C SER A 41 -19.66 -29.79 3.70
N ILE A 42 -19.83 -29.72 5.03
CA ILE A 42 -20.53 -28.64 5.70
C ILE A 42 -19.65 -27.38 5.67
N ASP A 43 -18.37 -27.51 6.03
CA ASP A 43 -17.41 -26.40 5.97
C ASP A 43 -17.31 -25.80 4.55
N GLN A 44 -17.20 -26.64 3.52
CA GLN A 44 -17.17 -26.20 2.12
C GLN A 44 -18.46 -25.48 1.70
N TYR A 45 -19.61 -25.91 2.23
CA TYR A 45 -20.90 -25.27 1.95
C TYR A 45 -20.96 -23.85 2.54
N PHE A 46 -20.45 -23.67 3.75
CA PHE A 46 -20.34 -22.37 4.42
C PHE A 46 -19.36 -21.43 3.71
N ARG A 47 -18.18 -21.93 3.31
CA ARG A 47 -17.19 -21.14 2.56
C ARG A 47 -17.71 -20.64 1.22
N ARG A 48 -18.47 -21.47 0.49
CA ARG A 48 -19.11 -21.07 -0.78
C ARG A 48 -20.13 -19.93 -0.63
N ARG A 49 -20.57 -19.65 0.60
CA ARG A 49 -21.51 -18.59 0.93
C ARG A 49 -20.86 -17.47 1.76
N GLY A 50 -19.53 -17.42 1.80
CA GLY A 50 -18.79 -16.34 2.48
C GLY A 50 -18.83 -16.42 4.00
N MET A 51 -18.82 -17.63 4.57
CA MET A 51 -18.66 -17.85 6.01
C MET A 51 -17.49 -18.78 6.30
N ARG A 52 -16.74 -18.46 7.35
CA ARG A 52 -15.56 -19.21 7.81
C ARG A 52 -15.72 -19.74 9.22
N TRP A 53 -15.06 -20.85 9.52
CA TRP A 53 -15.08 -21.49 10.84
C TRP A 53 -14.06 -20.84 11.79
N ASN A 54 -14.52 -20.23 12.90
CA ASN A 54 -13.67 -19.58 13.91
C ASN A 54 -13.34 -20.51 15.11
N GLY A 55 -13.13 -21.81 14.87
CA GLY A 55 -12.84 -22.78 15.93
C GLY A 55 -14.08 -23.27 16.70
N ASN A 56 -15.05 -22.39 16.97
CA ASN A 56 -16.27 -22.68 17.73
C ASN A 56 -17.59 -22.49 16.93
N THR A 57 -17.67 -21.46 16.08
CA THR A 57 -18.87 -21.13 15.28
C THR A 57 -18.47 -20.59 13.90
N PHE A 58 -19.40 -20.57 12.95
CA PHE A 58 -19.23 -19.91 11.65
C PHE A 58 -19.49 -18.40 11.75
N VAL A 59 -18.59 -17.60 11.18
CA VAL A 59 -18.64 -16.13 11.15
C VAL A 59 -18.52 -15.68 9.68
N PRO A 60 -19.16 -14.57 9.26
CA PRO A 60 -18.93 -13.99 7.94
C PRO A 60 -17.45 -13.85 7.64
N GLU A 61 -17.09 -14.20 6.41
CA GLU A 61 -15.81 -13.81 5.83
C GLU A 61 -15.94 -12.30 5.53
N GLU A 62 -15.74 -11.49 6.57
CA GLU A 62 -15.38 -10.10 6.38
C GLU A 62 -14.11 -10.09 5.54
N ASP A 63 -14.07 -9.23 4.51
CA ASP A 63 -12.84 -8.94 3.80
C ASP A 63 -11.81 -8.57 4.89
N GLU A 64 -10.92 -9.50 5.26
CA GLU A 64 -9.76 -9.17 6.07
C GLU A 64 -9.01 -8.16 5.24
N THR A 65 -9.21 -6.89 5.59
CA THR A 65 -8.59 -5.77 4.94
C THR A 65 -7.10 -5.96 5.07
N THR A 66 -6.45 -5.93 3.92
CA THR A 66 -5.03 -6.07 3.64
C THR A 66 -4.58 -7.50 3.33
N SER A 67 -4.23 -7.69 2.06
CA SER A 67 -3.48 -8.86 1.62
C SER A 67 -2.23 -9.01 2.50
N ALA A 68 -1.84 -10.23 2.87
CA ALA A 68 -0.56 -10.47 3.55
C ALA A 68 0.65 -9.85 2.79
N ALA A 69 0.51 -9.58 1.49
CA ALA A 69 1.49 -8.83 0.68
C ALA A 69 1.50 -7.31 0.96
N GLU A 70 0.36 -6.72 1.31
CA GLU A 70 0.24 -5.34 1.77
C GLU A 70 0.76 -5.22 3.20
N GLU A 71 0.34 -6.09 4.12
CA GLU A 71 0.89 -6.14 5.48
C GLU A 71 2.42 -6.31 5.47
N SER A 72 2.96 -7.18 4.63
CA SER A 72 4.42 -7.35 4.52
C SER A 72 5.16 -6.17 3.88
N ARG A 73 4.50 -5.38 3.02
CA ARG A 73 5.02 -4.07 2.55
C ARG A 73 4.99 -3.02 3.66
N PHE A 74 3.92 -2.98 4.45
CA PHE A 74 3.81 -2.09 5.61
C PHE A 74 4.85 -2.45 6.69
N LEU A 75 5.10 -3.74 6.93
CA LEU A 75 6.08 -4.25 7.91
C LEU A 75 7.55 -4.01 7.53
N ASN A 76 7.87 -3.98 6.22
CA ASN A 76 9.24 -3.73 5.75
C ASN A 76 9.59 -2.24 5.61
N SER A 77 8.58 -1.36 5.63
CA SER A 77 8.79 0.09 5.64
C SER A 77 9.55 0.56 6.88
N LYS A 78 10.26 1.68 6.79
CA LYS A 78 10.95 2.29 7.94
C LYS A 78 9.98 2.54 9.11
N ALA A 79 8.74 2.95 8.83
CA ALA A 79 7.67 3.09 9.83
C ALA A 79 7.30 1.75 10.49
N GLY A 80 7.14 0.67 9.71
CA GLY A 80 6.89 -0.68 10.22
C GLY A 80 8.04 -1.21 11.09
N GLN A 81 9.28 -0.91 10.72
CA GLN A 81 10.45 -1.26 11.53
C GLN A 81 10.50 -0.52 12.86
N ILE A 82 10.08 0.75 12.90
CA ILE A 82 9.96 1.54 14.14
C ILE A 82 8.90 0.91 15.05
N ILE A 83 7.71 0.61 14.52
CA ILE A 83 6.61 -0.03 15.26
C ILE A 83 7.04 -1.38 15.85
N ARG A 84 7.75 -2.19 15.06
CA ARG A 84 8.27 -3.49 15.50
C ARG A 84 9.37 -3.38 16.56
N GLN A 85 10.22 -2.37 16.48
CA GLN A 85 11.26 -2.15 17.49
C GLN A 85 10.66 -1.63 18.80
N LEU A 86 9.61 -0.82 18.72
CA LEU A 86 8.88 -0.33 19.88
C LEU A 86 7.99 -1.39 20.54
N SER A 87 7.51 -2.38 19.78
CA SER A 87 6.75 -3.51 20.33
C SER A 87 7.60 -4.51 21.14
N GLN A 88 8.93 -4.34 21.20
CA GLN A 88 9.80 -5.17 22.04
C GLN A 88 9.78 -4.64 23.48
N SER A 89 9.65 -5.53 24.47
CA SER A 89 9.63 -5.16 25.89
C SER A 89 10.87 -4.35 26.28
N ASN A 90 10.69 -3.14 26.83
CA ASN A 90 11.72 -2.15 27.20
C ASN A 90 12.40 -1.41 26.03
N ALA A 91 11.69 -1.12 24.94
CA ALA A 91 12.23 -0.31 23.86
C ALA A 91 12.41 1.16 24.28
N ASN A 92 13.65 1.67 24.19
CA ASN A 92 13.91 3.09 24.41
C ASN A 92 13.70 3.89 23.13
N ILE A 93 12.69 4.76 23.11
CA ILE A 93 12.27 5.56 21.94
C ILE A 93 13.45 6.33 21.33
N ARG A 94 14.35 6.87 22.17
CA ARG A 94 15.54 7.60 21.71
C ARG A 94 16.52 6.70 20.96
N GLN A 95 16.71 5.47 21.44
CA GLN A 95 17.60 4.51 20.80
C GLN A 95 17.03 4.01 19.47
N VAL A 96 15.72 3.81 19.39
CA VAL A 96 15.04 3.47 18.13
C VAL A 96 15.20 4.59 17.10
N ALA A 97 15.02 5.85 17.50
CA ALA A 97 15.20 7.01 16.62
C ALA A 97 16.63 7.08 16.04
N ILE A 98 17.65 6.98 16.89
CA ILE A 98 19.06 7.03 16.48
C ILE A 98 19.41 5.83 15.57
N LYS A 99 18.94 4.63 15.93
CA LYS A 99 19.19 3.41 15.15
C LYS A 99 18.60 3.48 13.75
N GLN A 100 17.48 4.19 13.61
CA GLN A 100 16.81 4.44 12.33
C GLN A 100 17.31 5.71 11.62
N GLY A 101 18.34 6.39 12.17
CA GLY A 101 19.00 7.53 11.53
C GLY A 101 18.27 8.88 11.67
N PHE A 102 17.38 9.03 12.66
CA PHE A 102 16.81 10.33 13.03
C PHE A 102 17.71 11.05 14.03
N ALA A 103 17.81 12.38 13.91
CA ALA A 103 18.62 13.19 14.82
C ALA A 103 17.92 13.37 16.19
N THR A 104 16.59 13.45 16.19
CA THR A 104 15.78 13.60 17.41
C THR A 104 14.55 12.69 17.40
N VAL A 105 13.99 12.44 18.60
CA VAL A 105 12.70 11.73 18.74
C VAL A 105 11.56 12.52 18.11
N ASP A 106 11.63 13.85 18.14
CA ASP A 106 10.64 14.73 17.53
C ASP A 106 10.64 14.57 16.00
N GLU A 107 11.81 14.48 15.37
CA GLU A 107 11.94 14.22 13.93
C GLU A 107 11.36 12.84 13.53
N MET A 108 11.59 11.83 14.37
CA MET A 108 10.96 10.52 14.19
C MET A 108 9.42 10.60 14.34
N GLY A 109 8.93 11.41 15.28
CA GLY A 109 7.50 11.67 15.49
C GLY A 109 6.85 12.37 14.28
N ASP A 110 7.50 13.39 13.74
CA ASP A 110 7.06 14.10 12.54
C ASP A 110 7.06 13.19 11.31
N TYR A 111 8.05 12.31 11.19
CA TYR A 111 8.10 11.28 10.16
C TYR A 111 6.94 10.28 10.30
N MET A 112 6.67 9.75 11.50
CA MET A 112 5.59 8.78 11.74
C MET A 112 4.21 9.41 11.51
N LYS A 113 4.01 10.65 11.97
CA LYS A 113 2.84 11.47 11.64
C LYS A 113 2.76 11.77 10.14
N GLY A 114 3.92 11.90 9.48
CA GLY A 114 4.17 11.84 8.03
C GLY A 114 3.40 10.72 7.34
N GLN A 115 3.56 9.52 7.89
CA GLN A 115 3.08 8.24 7.36
C GLN A 115 1.67 7.86 7.86
N GLY A 116 0.98 8.74 8.58
CA GLY A 116 -0.39 8.49 9.08
C GLY A 116 -0.46 7.78 10.43
N TYR A 117 0.65 7.68 11.15
CA TYR A 117 0.72 7.06 12.46
C TYR A 117 0.70 8.08 13.61
N VAL A 118 0.04 7.73 14.72
CA VAL A 118 -0.06 8.55 15.93
C VAL A 118 0.50 7.79 17.11
N TRP A 119 1.24 8.50 17.96
CA TRP A 119 1.72 7.93 19.21
C TRP A 119 0.56 7.64 20.17
N SER A 120 0.44 6.38 20.59
CA SER A 120 -0.46 5.96 21.66
C SER A 120 0.33 5.73 22.94
N SER A 121 0.09 6.56 23.95
CA SER A 121 0.74 6.43 25.26
C SER A 121 0.32 5.16 26.01
N GLU A 122 -0.83 4.57 25.67
CA GLU A 122 -1.32 3.34 26.29
C GLU A 122 -0.57 2.09 25.79
N GLN A 123 -0.16 2.10 24.52
CA GLN A 123 0.55 1.00 23.87
C GLN A 123 2.08 1.22 23.85
N GLU A 124 2.55 2.39 24.30
CA GLU A 124 3.93 2.87 24.09
C GLU A 124 4.41 2.68 22.63
N ASN A 125 3.49 2.82 21.68
CA ASN A 125 3.72 2.54 20.28
C ASN A 125 2.82 3.39 19.37
N TYR A 126 3.10 3.35 18.07
CA TYR A 126 2.37 4.06 17.05
C TYR A 126 1.19 3.25 16.50
N GLU A 127 0.02 3.87 16.44
CA GLU A 127 -1.20 3.32 15.86
C GLU A 127 -1.52 4.03 14.54
N TYR A 128 -2.02 3.28 13.55
CA TYR A 128 -2.41 3.84 12.27
C TYR A 128 -3.77 4.55 12.41
N SER A 129 -3.82 5.86 12.14
CA SER A 129 -5.07 6.61 12.18
C SER A 129 -5.49 6.99 10.77
N GLU A 130 -6.55 6.33 10.30
CA GLU A 130 -7.16 6.58 8.98
C GLU A 130 -7.65 8.04 8.84
N SER A 131 -7.94 8.70 9.96
CA SER A 131 -8.34 10.12 10.02
C SER A 131 -7.20 11.11 9.68
N LEU A 132 -5.93 10.71 9.82
CA LEU A 132 -4.77 11.58 9.53
C LEU A 132 -4.18 11.33 8.15
N SER A 133 -4.28 10.10 7.64
CA SER A 133 -3.94 9.77 6.24
C SER A 133 -4.93 10.43 5.27
N THR A 134 -6.22 10.49 5.63
CA THR A 134 -7.22 11.26 4.87
C THR A 134 -7.07 12.78 5.05
N LYS A 135 -6.73 13.27 6.25
CA LYS A 135 -6.44 14.70 6.44
C LYS A 135 -5.25 15.18 5.62
N LYS A 136 -4.19 14.39 5.39
CA LYS A 136 -3.09 14.84 4.51
C LYS A 136 -3.44 14.85 3.03
N LYS A 137 -4.36 13.98 2.58
CA LYS A 137 -4.94 14.08 1.23
C LYS A 137 -5.78 15.35 1.06
N ASN A 138 -6.34 15.88 2.16
CA ASN A 138 -7.12 17.13 2.18
C ASN A 138 -6.35 18.38 2.65
N GLU A 139 -5.22 18.25 3.35
CA GLU A 139 -4.43 19.38 3.85
C GLU A 139 -3.42 19.88 2.81
N GLN A 140 -3.05 19.04 1.83
CA GLN A 140 -2.41 19.51 0.59
C GLN A 140 -3.39 20.24 -0.34
N THR A 141 -4.71 20.12 -0.15
CA THR A 141 -5.73 20.89 -0.88
C THR A 141 -6.31 22.07 -0.07
N ALA A 142 -6.18 22.08 1.27
CA ALA A 142 -6.79 23.11 2.13
C ALA A 142 -5.96 24.39 2.33
N ALA A 143 -4.70 24.45 1.89
CA ALA A 143 -3.87 25.65 2.00
C ALA A 143 -4.00 26.64 0.82
N VAL A 144 -5.04 26.50 -0.02
CA VAL A 144 -5.48 27.58 -0.91
C VAL A 144 -6.75 28.16 -0.33
N GLN A 145 -6.62 29.14 0.55
CA GLN A 145 -7.72 30.06 0.80
C GLN A 145 -8.04 30.73 -0.54
N LEU A 146 -9.16 30.35 -1.16
CA LEU A 146 -9.69 31.08 -2.30
C LEU A 146 -9.97 32.52 -1.84
N PRO A 147 -9.26 33.54 -2.36
CA PRO A 147 -9.77 34.88 -2.23
C PRO A 147 -11.10 34.88 -3.00
N SER A 148 -12.20 35.20 -2.33
CA SER A 148 -13.46 35.54 -2.96
C SER A 148 -13.27 36.85 -3.73
N LYS A 149 -12.59 36.78 -4.87
CA LYS A 149 -12.50 37.86 -5.84
C LYS A 149 -13.69 37.74 -6.79
N SER A 150 -14.32 38.89 -6.97
CA SER A 150 -15.45 39.20 -7.84
C SER A 150 -15.33 38.55 -9.22
N ALA A 151 -16.48 38.38 -9.88
CA ALA A 151 -16.68 37.70 -11.17
C ALA A 151 -15.87 38.23 -12.38
N ASP A 152 -14.97 39.20 -12.21
CA ASP A 152 -14.02 39.70 -13.23
C ASP A 152 -12.81 38.77 -13.45
N GLY A 153 -12.60 37.75 -12.62
CA GLY A 153 -11.48 36.81 -12.74
C GLY A 153 -11.71 35.65 -13.71
N LEU A 154 -12.90 35.54 -14.34
CA LEU A 154 -13.25 34.41 -15.21
C LEU A 154 -12.41 34.36 -16.49
N GLU A 155 -12.03 35.51 -17.08
CA GLU A 155 -11.09 35.56 -18.20
C GLU A 155 -9.70 35.00 -17.83
N ASP A 156 -9.22 35.26 -16.62
CA ASP A 156 -7.92 34.75 -16.16
C ASP A 156 -7.95 33.22 -16.01
N TYR A 157 -9.08 32.68 -15.52
CA TYR A 157 -9.30 31.23 -15.48
C TYR A 157 -9.49 30.64 -16.87
N GLN A 158 -10.07 31.35 -17.84
CA GLN A 158 -10.18 30.87 -19.22
C GLN A 158 -8.81 30.66 -19.86
N GLN A 159 -7.85 31.56 -19.62
CA GLN A 159 -6.48 31.39 -20.13
C GLN A 159 -5.79 30.20 -19.47
N LEU A 160 -5.96 30.02 -18.16
CA LEU A 160 -5.44 28.87 -17.44
C LEU A 160 -6.07 27.56 -17.91
N LEU A 161 -7.39 27.52 -18.09
CA LEU A 161 -8.11 26.34 -18.57
C LEU A 161 -7.75 26.01 -20.02
N ALA A 162 -7.61 27.01 -20.88
CA ALA A 162 -7.13 26.81 -22.25
C ALA A 162 -5.69 26.26 -22.27
N TYR A 163 -4.82 26.75 -21.37
CA TYR A 163 -3.45 26.24 -21.24
C TYR A 163 -3.42 24.80 -20.73
N LEU A 164 -4.20 24.46 -19.69
CA LEU A 164 -4.30 23.10 -19.17
C LEU A 164 -4.88 22.14 -20.21
N LEU A 165 -5.91 22.57 -20.95
CA LEU A 165 -6.50 21.80 -22.04
C LEU A 165 -5.49 21.58 -23.18
N SER A 166 -4.66 22.57 -23.50
CA SER A 166 -3.57 22.41 -24.48
C SER A 166 -2.52 21.36 -24.07
N LYS A 167 -2.43 21.06 -22.78
CA LYS A 167 -1.50 20.07 -22.20
C LYS A 167 -2.23 18.84 -21.66
N GLN A 168 -3.49 18.61 -22.05
CA GLN A 168 -4.31 17.51 -21.57
C GLN A 168 -3.59 16.16 -21.64
N ASN A 169 -2.90 15.85 -22.75
CA ASN A 169 -2.23 14.54 -22.90
C ASN A 169 -1.09 14.38 -21.89
N LYS A 170 -0.35 15.45 -21.58
CA LYS A 170 0.70 15.41 -20.56
C LYS A 170 0.11 15.30 -19.15
N LEU A 171 -1.06 15.87 -18.91
CA LEU A 171 -1.78 15.74 -17.65
C LEU A 171 -2.32 14.32 -17.49
N PHE A 172 -2.89 13.74 -18.55
CA PHE A 172 -3.31 12.34 -18.59
C PHE A 172 -2.13 11.41 -18.35
N ASP A 173 -1.01 11.54 -19.08
CA ASP A 173 0.19 10.72 -18.84
C ASP A 173 0.67 10.79 -17.39
N LEU A 174 0.62 11.99 -16.77
CA LEU A 174 1.09 12.20 -15.40
C LEU A 174 0.10 11.66 -14.34
N LEU A 175 -1.19 11.67 -14.64
CA LEU A 175 -2.26 11.12 -13.79
C LEU A 175 -2.41 9.59 -13.97
N GLU A 176 -2.14 9.07 -15.17
CA GLU A 176 -2.17 7.64 -15.51
C GLU A 176 -0.89 6.91 -15.10
N THR A 177 0.24 7.61 -14.92
CA THR A 177 1.33 7.12 -14.07
C THR A 177 0.92 7.14 -12.60
N GLU A 178 -0.18 6.46 -12.26
CA GLU A 178 -0.28 5.85 -10.95
C GLU A 178 0.92 4.92 -10.84
N ASN A 179 1.74 5.13 -9.81
CA ASN A 179 2.91 4.33 -9.52
C ASN A 179 2.46 2.90 -9.19
N ASP A 180 2.14 2.11 -10.20
CA ASP A 180 2.30 0.67 -10.14
C ASP A 180 3.73 0.48 -9.64
N GLY A 181 3.88 0.05 -8.38
CA GLY A 181 5.14 0.06 -7.63
C GLY A 181 6.26 -0.83 -8.20
N THR A 182 6.21 -1.14 -9.49
CA THR A 182 7.18 -1.84 -10.28
C THR A 182 7.94 -0.85 -11.17
N LEU A 183 9.24 -0.73 -10.92
CA LEU A 183 10.15 0.06 -11.75
C LEU A 183 10.07 -0.40 -13.23
N PRO A 184 9.90 0.51 -14.21
CA PRO A 184 9.91 0.16 -15.63
C PRO A 184 11.21 -0.57 -15.97
N ARG A 185 11.16 -1.73 -16.62
CA ARG A 185 12.37 -2.48 -16.99
C ARG A 185 12.73 -2.20 -18.45
N TYR A 186 13.76 -1.37 -18.68
CA TYR A 186 14.29 -1.13 -20.01
C TYR A 186 15.33 -2.20 -20.39
N LYS A 187 15.24 -2.74 -21.61
CA LYS A 187 16.26 -3.62 -22.20
C LYS A 187 17.01 -2.85 -23.29
N PHE A 188 18.26 -2.50 -23.04
CA PHE A 188 19.10 -1.80 -24.02
C PHE A 188 19.79 -2.77 -24.98
N ARG A 189 19.83 -2.43 -26.28
CA ARG A 189 20.62 -3.12 -27.31
C ARG A 189 22.10 -2.80 -27.17
N GLY A 190 22.96 -3.79 -27.38
CA GLY A 190 24.42 -3.59 -27.49
C GLY A 190 25.26 -4.45 -26.54
N ALA A 191 26.58 -4.40 -26.72
CA ALA A 191 27.55 -5.07 -25.86
C ALA A 191 27.68 -4.33 -24.51
N LYS A 192 27.92 -5.08 -23.43
CA LYS A 192 28.12 -4.51 -22.10
C LYS A 192 29.46 -3.78 -22.04
N ALA A 193 29.43 -2.48 -21.76
CA ALA A 193 30.63 -1.68 -21.49
C ALA A 193 30.65 -1.27 -20.01
N ASN A 194 31.82 -1.35 -19.37
CA ASN A 194 31.99 -0.95 -17.99
C ASN A 194 32.41 0.52 -17.91
N LYS A 195 31.75 1.30 -17.06
CA LYS A 195 32.14 2.68 -16.75
C LYS A 195 32.10 2.88 -15.25
N THR A 196 33.20 3.39 -14.69
CA THR A 196 33.29 3.72 -13.26
C THR A 196 32.78 5.15 -13.04
N LEU A 197 31.81 5.31 -12.14
CA LEU A 197 31.25 6.60 -11.73
C LEU A 197 31.47 6.77 -10.23
N GLY A 198 31.94 7.94 -9.81
CA GLY A 198 32.03 8.30 -8.40
C GLY A 198 30.70 8.84 -7.91
N PHE A 199 30.16 8.26 -6.82
CA PHE A 199 28.94 8.73 -6.16
C PHE A 199 29.26 9.14 -4.72
N PRO A 200 28.56 10.16 -4.18
CA PRO A 200 28.65 10.48 -2.77
C PRO A 200 28.10 9.32 -1.92
N THR A 201 28.69 9.11 -0.74
CA THR A 201 28.36 7.98 0.15
C THR A 201 26.87 7.92 0.52
N SER A 202 26.22 9.08 0.70
CA SER A 202 24.79 9.19 0.99
C SER A 202 23.89 8.68 -0.15
N LEU A 203 24.31 8.86 -1.40
CA LEU A 203 23.56 8.36 -2.56
C LEU A 203 23.78 6.85 -2.75
N MET A 204 24.99 6.38 -2.46
CA MET A 204 25.32 4.95 -2.48
C MET A 204 24.49 4.15 -1.46
N THR A 205 24.31 4.69 -0.26
CA THR A 205 23.45 4.06 0.76
C THR A 205 22.01 4.00 0.28
N LEU A 206 21.46 5.12 -0.22
CA LEU A 206 20.09 5.19 -0.72
C LEU A 206 19.85 4.23 -1.90
N LEU A 207 20.79 4.15 -2.84
CA LEU A 207 20.73 3.22 -3.97
C LEU A 207 20.77 1.75 -3.52
N SER A 208 21.59 1.45 -2.51
CA SER A 208 21.66 0.11 -1.91
C SER A 208 20.35 -0.26 -1.20
N ASP A 209 19.79 0.66 -0.43
CA ASP A 209 18.57 0.42 0.34
C ASP A 209 17.38 0.21 -0.60
N TYR A 210 17.23 1.07 -1.60
CA TYR A 210 16.22 0.91 -2.66
C TYR A 210 16.38 -0.41 -3.42
N SER A 211 17.62 -0.81 -3.73
CA SER A 211 17.90 -2.08 -4.41
C SER A 211 17.42 -3.30 -3.59
N LYS A 212 17.55 -3.25 -2.26
CA LYS A 212 17.09 -4.31 -1.35
C LYS A 212 15.58 -4.29 -1.18
N GLU A 213 14.98 -3.11 -1.03
CA GLU A 213 13.54 -2.95 -0.81
C GLU A 213 12.72 -3.46 -2.00
N PHE A 214 13.13 -3.11 -3.22
CA PHE A 214 12.38 -3.44 -4.44
C PHE A 214 12.86 -4.72 -5.12
N ASN A 215 13.88 -5.41 -4.58
CA ASN A 215 14.51 -6.57 -5.19
C ASN A 215 14.92 -6.30 -6.66
N VAL A 216 15.51 -5.12 -6.89
CA VAL A 216 15.99 -4.67 -8.21
C VAL A 216 17.49 -4.45 -8.15
N THR A 217 18.22 -4.90 -9.17
CA THR A 217 19.67 -4.65 -9.24
C THR A 217 19.97 -3.16 -9.44
N GLN A 218 20.99 -2.64 -8.75
CA GLN A 218 21.44 -1.24 -8.90
C GLN A 218 21.66 -0.82 -10.36
N ARG A 219 22.13 -1.74 -11.20
CA ARG A 219 22.27 -1.53 -12.64
C ARG A 219 20.96 -1.10 -13.31
N VAL A 220 19.87 -1.82 -13.04
CA VAL A 220 18.55 -1.53 -13.63
C VAL A 220 18.05 -0.17 -13.16
N ILE A 221 18.28 0.19 -11.89
CA ILE A 221 17.88 1.50 -11.36
C ILE A 221 18.58 2.62 -12.13
N ILE A 222 19.89 2.49 -12.36
CA ILE A 222 20.67 3.48 -13.12
C ILE A 222 20.23 3.52 -14.58
N GLU A 223 19.98 2.36 -15.19
CA GLU A 223 19.48 2.23 -16.56
C GLU A 223 18.12 2.92 -16.76
N VAL A 224 17.20 2.78 -15.79
CA VAL A 224 15.91 3.48 -15.77
C VAL A 224 16.09 4.99 -15.61
N ALA A 225 16.91 5.40 -14.64
CA ALA A 225 17.18 6.81 -14.41
C ALA A 225 17.77 7.49 -15.64
N LEU A 226 18.67 6.81 -16.37
CA LEU A 226 19.22 7.29 -17.63
C LEU A 226 18.17 7.31 -18.74
N ALA A 227 17.31 6.29 -18.85
CA ALA A 227 16.21 6.29 -19.82
C ALA A 227 15.27 7.48 -19.61
N GLU A 228 14.85 7.73 -18.37
CA GLU A 228 14.01 8.88 -18.02
C GLU A 228 14.71 10.20 -18.25
N PHE A 229 16.01 10.28 -17.93
CA PHE A 229 16.83 11.45 -18.24
C PHE A 229 16.81 11.72 -19.75
N PHE A 230 17.09 10.73 -20.59
CA PHE A 230 17.06 10.91 -22.04
C PHE A 230 15.67 11.31 -22.57
N LYS A 231 14.59 10.75 -22.03
CA LYS A 231 13.22 11.19 -22.35
C LYS A 231 12.99 12.66 -22.00
N LYS A 232 13.36 13.09 -20.79
CA LYS A 232 13.15 14.46 -20.31
C LYS A 232 13.95 15.51 -21.10
N TYR A 233 15.14 15.16 -21.57
CA TYR A 233 16.06 16.07 -22.25
C TYR A 233 16.07 15.93 -23.79
N GLY A 234 15.03 15.35 -24.38
CA GLY A 234 14.82 15.37 -25.85
C GLY A 234 15.60 14.33 -26.65
N TYR A 235 16.13 13.31 -25.99
CA TYR A 235 16.83 12.16 -26.60
C TYR A 235 15.90 10.95 -26.80
N GLU A 236 14.59 11.18 -26.87
CA GLU A 236 13.58 10.12 -26.90
C GLU A 236 13.64 9.27 -28.19
N GLU A 237 13.84 9.88 -29.36
CA GLU A 237 13.96 9.16 -30.64
C GLU A 237 15.21 8.24 -30.68
N GLN A 238 16.29 8.68 -30.05
CA GLN A 238 17.53 7.90 -29.98
C GLN A 238 17.38 6.79 -28.95
N LEU A 239 16.73 7.09 -27.82
CA LEU A 239 16.40 6.09 -26.81
C LEU A 239 15.53 4.98 -27.41
N SER A 240 14.48 5.31 -28.17
CA SER A 240 13.61 4.30 -28.80
C SER A 240 14.36 3.42 -29.81
N SER A 241 15.37 3.95 -30.50
CA SER A 241 16.23 3.18 -31.40
C SER A 241 17.15 2.17 -30.67
N VAL A 242 17.56 2.49 -29.44
CA VAL A 242 18.47 1.67 -28.62
C VAL A 242 17.71 0.70 -27.73
N LEU A 243 16.43 0.95 -27.44
CA LEU A 243 15.58 0.03 -26.69
C LEU A 243 15.25 -1.22 -27.54
N GLN A 244 15.25 -2.39 -26.90
CA GLN A 244 14.67 -3.61 -27.47
C GLN A 244 13.15 -3.56 -27.25
N ALA A 245 12.40 -3.75 -28.34
CA ALA A 245 10.99 -4.14 -28.28
C ALA A 245 10.82 -5.46 -27.53
#